data_AF-A0A9D9DK56-F1
#
_entry.id   AF-A0A9D9DK56-F1
#
_cell.length_a   1.000
_cell.length_b   1.000
_cell.length_c   1.000
_cell.angle_alpha   90.00
_cell.angle_beta   90.00
_cell.angle_gamma   90.00
#
_symmetry.space_group_name_H-M   'P 1'
#
loop_
_entity.id
_entity.type
_entity.pdbx_description
1 polymer ?
#
loop_
_entity_poly.entity_id
_entity_poly.type
_entity_poly.pdbx_seq_one_letter_code
_entity_poly.pdbx_strand_id
1 'polypeptide(L)' 'DHILLSKNLYCGRWFNSVGGVEIFAPDYLLEDDPAYLGLKVRRTLTGPRYNGGVSDHLPIILRIFQEEY' A
#
# COMPACT_ATOMS: atom_id res chain seq x y z
N ASP A 1 -3.65 3.70 6.38
CA ASP A 1 -3.69 4.43 5.10
C ASP A 1 -5.12 4.56 4.60
N HIS A 2 -5.39 5.58 3.80
CA HIS A 2 -6.71 5.82 3.21
C HIS A 2 -6.56 6.09 1.72
N ILE A 3 -7.48 5.55 0.92
CA ILE A 3 -7.62 5.88 -0.50
C ILE A 3 -8.99 6.54 -0.68
N LEU A 4 -9.00 7.77 -1.20
CA LEU A 4 -10.23 8.49 -1.50
C LEU A 4 -10.52 8.39 -2.99
N LEU A 5 -11.69 7.84 -3.32
CA LEU A 5 -12.13 7.65 -4.70
C LEU A 5 -13.23 8.64 -5.04
N SER A 6 -13.02 9.44 -6.10
CA SER A 6 -14.07 10.33 -6.57
C SER A 6 -15.20 9.53 -7.21
N LYS A 7 -16.45 9.99 -7.04
CA LYS A 7 -17.61 9.35 -7.65
C LYS A 7 -17.49 9.28 -9.18
N ASN A 8 -16.86 10.26 -9.82
CA ASN A 8 -16.68 10.26 -11.28
C ASN A 8 -15.74 9.15 -11.77
N LEU A 9 -14.76 8.76 -10.94
CA LEU A 9 -13.87 7.64 -11.24
C LEU A 9 -14.55 6.28 -10.98
N TYR A 10 -15.39 6.18 -9.95
CA TYR A 10 -16.09 4.94 -9.55
C TYR A 10 -17.43 4.67 -10.26
N CYS A 11 -18.09 5.71 -10.75
CA CYS A 11 -19.44 5.66 -11.31
C CYS A 11 -19.47 6.28 -12.73
N GLY A 12 -18.31 6.29 -13.39
CA GLY A 12 -18.13 6.78 -14.76
C GLY A 12 -17.93 5.64 -15.76
N ARG A 13 -17.64 5.99 -17.02
CA ARG A 13 -17.41 5.08 -18.16
C ARG A 13 -16.22 4.10 -18.00
N TRP A 14 -15.51 4.13 -16.87
CA TRP A 14 -14.16 3.58 -16.73
C TRP A 14 -14.06 2.46 -15.70
N PHE A 15 -14.71 2.58 -14.54
CA PHE A 15 -14.73 1.54 -13.51
C PHE A 15 -16.09 1.56 -12.83
N ASN A 16 -16.61 0.39 -12.48
CA ASN A 16 -17.94 0.23 -11.88
C ASN A 16 -17.96 -0.75 -10.69
N SER A 17 -16.83 -1.40 -10.38
CA SER A 17 -16.73 -2.25 -9.19
C SER A 17 -15.36 -2.19 -8.50
N VAL A 18 -15.37 -2.46 -7.18
CA VAL A 18 -14.16 -2.56 -6.36
C VAL A 18 -13.90 -4.04 -6.06
N GLY A 19 -12.75 -4.54 -6.51
CA GLY A 19 -12.29 -5.91 -6.32
C GLY A 19 -11.66 -6.19 -4.96
N GLY A 20 -11.35 -5.14 -4.20
CA GLY A 20 -10.76 -5.24 -2.87
C GLY A 20 -9.56 -4.35 -2.67
N VAL A 21 -9.04 -4.41 -1.45
CA VAL A 21 -7.93 -3.58 -0.95
C VAL A 21 -6.99 -4.49 -0.17
N GLU A 22 -5.70 -4.43 -0.45
CA GLU A 22 -4.69 -5.23 0.24
C GLU A 22 -3.44 -4.42 0.57
N ILE A 23 -2.76 -4.81 1.66
CA ILE A 23 -1.46 -4.27 2.01
C ILE A 23 -0.43 -4.93 1.11
N PHE A 24 0.36 -4.12 0.40
CA PHE A 24 1.45 -4.61 -0.42
C PHE A 24 2.75 -4.63 0.39
N ALA A 25 3.19 -5.84 0.72
CA ALA A 25 4.32 -6.09 1.62
C ALA A 25 5.38 -7.01 0.98
N PRO A 26 5.96 -6.64 -0.18
CA PRO A 26 7.05 -7.41 -0.78
C PRO A 26 8.31 -7.35 0.10
N ASP A 27 9.15 -8.37 0.00
CA ASP A 27 10.34 -8.54 0.85
C ASP A 27 11.27 -7.32 0.87
N TYR A 28 11.40 -6.59 -0.25
CA TYR A 28 12.28 -5.41 -0.31
C TYR A 28 11.75 -4.20 0.48
N LEU A 29 10.48 -4.20 0.92
CA LEU A 29 9.91 -3.20 1.83
C LEU A 29 9.98 -3.63 3.29
N LEU A 30 10.46 -4.86 3.56
CA LEU A 30 10.54 -5.43 4.89
C LEU A 30 12.00 -5.66 5.29
N GLU A 31 12.22 -5.72 6.59
CA GLU A 31 13.49 -6.11 7.20
C GLU A 31 13.20 -6.87 8.49
N ASP A 32 14.15 -7.69 8.95
CA ASP A 32 14.00 -8.41 10.21
C ASP A 32 13.81 -7.46 11.39
N ASP A 33 12.89 -7.82 12.27
CA ASP A 33 12.65 -7.13 13.53
C ASP A 33 13.29 -7.91 14.69
N PRO A 34 14.54 -7.59 15.06
CA PRO A 34 15.23 -8.28 16.14
C PRO A 34 14.59 -8.01 17.51
N ALA A 35 13.78 -6.96 17.66
CA ALA A 35 13.12 -6.65 18.93
C ALA A 35 11.85 -7.51 19.14
N TYR A 36 11.18 -7.90 18.06
CA TYR A 36 9.88 -8.59 18.12
C TYR A 36 9.80 -9.91 17.35
N LEU A 37 10.95 -10.47 16.94
CA LEU A 37 11.09 -11.78 16.27
C LEU A 37 10.14 -11.94 15.07
N GLY A 38 10.10 -10.92 14.21
CA GLY A 38 9.23 -10.87 13.03
C GLY A 38 9.83 -9.98 11.94
N LEU A 39 8.98 -9.37 11.12
CA LEU A 39 9.38 -8.40 10.10
C LEU A 39 8.80 -7.02 10.46
N LYS A 40 9.57 -5.99 10.15
CA LYS A 40 9.14 -4.60 10.20
C LYS A 40 9.37 -3.93 8.85
N VAL A 41 8.79 -2.74 8.68
CA VAL A 41 9.00 -1.94 7.47
C VAL A 41 10.45 -1.48 7.40
N ARG A 42 11.08 -1.62 6.23
CA ARG A 42 12.40 -1.07 5.93
C ARG A 42 12.30 0.44 5.67
N ARG A 43 12.22 1.18 6.77
CA ARG A 43 11.96 2.62 6.86
C ARG A 43 13.05 3.48 6.21
N THR A 44 12.65 4.53 5.52
CA THR A 44 13.55 5.54 4.93
C THR A 44 14.19 6.38 6.03
N LEU A 45 13.41 6.75 7.05
CA LEU A 45 13.86 7.55 8.19
C LEU A 45 13.57 6.83 9.51
N THR A 46 14.57 6.79 10.38
CA THR A 46 14.41 6.39 11.79
C THR A 46 14.74 7.59 12.67
N GLY A 47 13.70 8.26 13.18
CA GLY A 47 13.86 9.58 13.80
C GLY A 47 14.43 10.59 12.78
N PRO A 48 15.45 11.39 13.14
CA PRO A 48 16.07 12.33 12.21
C PRO A 48 17.10 11.68 11.27
N ARG A 49 17.34 10.37 11.35
CA ARG A 49 18.40 9.69 10.61
C ARG A 49 17.86 8.97 9.37
N TYR A 50 18.51 9.19 8.23
CA TYR A 50 18.33 8.37 7.02
C TYR A 50 18.86 6.96 7.21
N ASN A 51 18.02 5.97 6.93
CA ASN A 51 18.27 4.56 7.19
C ASN A 51 18.41 3.72 5.91
N GLY A 52 18.38 4.35 4.72
CA GLY A 52 18.54 3.63 3.44
C GLY A 52 17.35 2.75 3.05
N GLY A 53 16.23 2.85 3.76
CA GLY A 53 14.99 2.17 3.41
C GLY A 53 14.24 2.81 2.25
N VAL A 54 13.13 2.18 1.88
CA VAL A 54 12.36 2.53 0.67
C VAL A 54 11.09 3.30 1.00
N SER A 55 10.39 2.90 2.06
CA SER A 55 9.15 3.54 2.50
C SER A 55 9.03 3.44 4.01
N ASP A 56 8.46 4.45 4.65
CA ASP A 56 8.18 4.42 6.10
C ASP A 56 6.88 3.69 6.44
N HIS A 57 6.07 3.36 5.43
CA HIS A 57 4.79 2.66 5.53
C HIS A 57 4.61 1.67 4.37
N LEU A 58 3.84 0.61 4.59
CA LEU A 58 3.50 -0.34 3.52
C LEU A 58 2.37 0.24 2.67
N PRO A 59 2.56 0.35 1.35
CA PRO A 59 1.52 0.87 0.46
C PRO A 59 0.32 -0.09 0.38
N ILE A 60 -0.80 0.45 -0.08
CA ILE A 60 -2.02 -0.30 -0.33
C ILE A 60 -2.24 -0.45 -1.85
N ILE A 61 -2.65 -1.64 -2.28
CA ILE A 61 -3.16 -1.88 -3.64
C ILE A 61 -4.68 -1.87 -3.60
N LEU A 62 -5.29 -1.04 -4.45
CA LEU A 62 -6.72 -1.01 -4.73
C LEU A 62 -6.98 -1.67 -6.09
N ARG A 63 -7.80 -2.72 -6.12
CA ARG A 63 -8.27 -3.34 -7.36
C ARG A 63 -9.63 -2.77 -7.74
N ILE A 64 -9.75 -2.23 -8.95
CA ILE A 64 -11.00 -1.72 -9.53
C ILE A 64 -11.19 -2.33 -10.93
N PHE A 65 -12.43 -2.59 -11.29
CA PHE A 65 -12.77 -3.24 -12.56
C PHE A 65 -13.79 -2.43 -13.35
N GLN A 66 -13.75 -2.65 -14.67
CA GLN A 66 -14.83 -2.31 -15.58
C GLN A 66 -15.53 -3.61 -15.95
N GLU A 67 -16.71 -3.82 -15.41
CA GLU A 67 -17.57 -4.93 -15.83
C GLU A 67 -18.26 -4.53 -17.14
N GLU A 68 -18.04 -5.32 -18.19
CA GLU A 68 -18.82 -5.25 -19.42
C GLU A 68 -20.09 -6.10 -19.24
N TYR A 69 -21.24 -5.53 -19.62
CA TYR A 69 -22.56 -6.21 -19.60
C TYR A 69 -22.75 -7.09 -20.83
#